data_AF-A0A9D8HCW5-F1
#
_entry.id   AF-A0A9D8HCW5-F1
#
_cell.length_a   1.000
_cell.length_b   1.000
_cell.length_c   1.000
_cell.angle_alpha   90.00
_cell.angle_beta   90.00
_cell.angle_gamma   90.00
#
_symmetry.space_group_name_H-M   'P 1'
#
loop_
_entity.id
_entity.type
_entity.pdbx_description
1 polymer ?
#
loop_
_entity_poly.entity_id
_entity_poly.type
_entity_poly.pdbx_seq_one_letter_code
_entity_poly.pdbx_strand_id
1 'polypeptide(L)'
;MKKRLVAAVVSTAVALTVSGTTFASADDRMGGREGKGINSLLSTLVTNGTITQAQADAIAKAAQDLRGAAKAVKETNRASLDAVITSTLGISLDTVKSRMKSGESLAQIAGDKKDALITALSAEVNKQIDAAVAAGKVSAAQAAAQKAKTTERVTAMVNNLKYKAFKGGQRGNA
;
A
#
# COMPACT_ATOMS: atom_id res chain seq x y z
N MET A 1 -10.45 -31.46 -19.13
CA MET A 1 -9.57 -30.29 -19.38
C MET A 1 -9.91 -29.18 -18.39
N LYS A 2 -8.97 -28.80 -17.51
CA LYS A 2 -8.81 -27.45 -16.92
C LYS A 2 -7.54 -27.46 -16.07
N LYS A 3 -6.42 -27.26 -16.74
CA LYS A 3 -5.08 -27.15 -16.17
C LYS A 3 -5.01 -25.83 -15.39
N ARG A 4 -5.12 -25.87 -14.07
CA ARG A 4 -4.65 -24.77 -13.23
C ARG A 4 -3.19 -25.05 -12.92
N LEU A 5 -2.31 -24.51 -13.76
CA LEU A 5 -0.87 -24.49 -13.53
C LEU A 5 -0.63 -23.77 -12.21
N VAL A 6 -0.40 -24.56 -11.16
CA VAL A 6 0.27 -24.13 -9.94
C VAL A 6 1.69 -23.76 -10.37
N ALA A 7 1.95 -22.46 -10.50
CA ALA A 7 3.30 -21.95 -10.68
C ALA A 7 4.07 -22.20 -9.38
N ALA A 8 4.63 -23.40 -9.27
CA ALA A 8 5.62 -23.73 -8.28
C ALA A 8 6.83 -22.82 -8.53
N VAL A 9 6.99 -21.79 -7.70
CA VAL A 9 8.25 -21.06 -7.57
C VAL A 9 9.24 -22.07 -6.98
N VAL A 10 10.00 -22.72 -7.85
CA VAL A 10 11.16 -23.53 -7.46
C VAL A 10 12.19 -22.54 -6.91
N SER A 11 12.15 -22.34 -5.61
CA SER A 11 13.18 -21.64 -4.86
C SER A 11 14.44 -22.50 -4.87
N THR A 12 15.32 -22.25 -5.82
CA THR A 12 16.72 -22.66 -5.72
C THR A 12 17.33 -21.94 -4.52
N ALA A 13 17.39 -22.63 -3.39
CA ALA A 13 18.05 -22.15 -2.19
C ALA A 13 19.57 -22.10 -2.44
N VAL A 14 20.08 -20.91 -2.75
CA VAL A 14 21.52 -20.63 -2.58
C VAL A 14 21.72 -20.32 -1.11
N ALA A 15 22.23 -21.28 -0.35
CA ALA A 15 22.63 -21.08 1.03
C ALA A 15 23.90 -20.21 1.05
N LEU A 16 23.72 -18.90 1.25
CA LEU A 16 24.82 -17.99 1.56
C LEU A 16 24.85 -17.79 3.09
N THR A 17 25.76 -18.47 3.78
CA THR A 17 26.05 -18.21 5.20
C THR A 17 26.79 -16.88 5.31
N VAL A 18 26.06 -15.79 5.51
CA VAL A 18 26.63 -14.48 5.84
C VAL A 18 26.79 -14.39 7.35
N SER A 19 28.00 -14.64 7.84
CA SER A 19 28.41 -14.21 9.19
C SER A 19 28.36 -12.68 9.26
N GLY A 20 27.72 -12.17 10.31
CA GLY A 20 27.18 -10.81 10.35
C GLY A 20 28.18 -9.68 10.14
N THR A 21 27.76 -8.69 9.37
CA THR A 21 28.15 -7.28 9.54
C THR A 21 26.90 -6.41 9.35
N THR A 22 26.77 -5.41 10.21
CA THR A 22 25.61 -4.54 10.39
C THR A 22 25.26 -3.77 9.12
N PHE A 23 24.03 -3.88 8.62
CA PHE A 23 23.51 -2.95 7.62
C PHE A 23 23.24 -1.59 8.28
N ALA A 24 24.14 -0.64 8.07
CA ALA A 24 23.85 0.77 8.31
C ALA A 24 22.85 1.24 7.25
N SER A 25 21.59 1.45 7.65
CA SER A 25 20.58 2.08 6.80
C SER A 25 20.93 3.56 6.65
N ALA A 26 21.62 3.93 5.57
CA ALA A 26 21.75 5.34 5.18
C ALA A 26 20.39 5.84 4.67
N ASP A 27 19.73 6.67 5.49
CA ASP A 27 18.54 7.44 5.14
C ASP A 27 18.97 8.59 4.22
N ASP A 28 19.15 8.33 2.92
CA ASP A 28 19.25 9.39 1.91
C ASP A 28 17.85 9.82 1.49
N ARG A 29 17.18 10.54 2.39
CA ARG A 29 16.04 11.38 2.06
C ARG A 29 16.53 12.81 1.89
N MET A 30 16.57 13.28 0.65
CA MET A 30 16.04 14.61 0.26
C MET A 30 16.25 14.85 -1.25
N GLY A 31 15.15 15.17 -1.94
CA GLY A 31 15.17 15.97 -3.17
C GLY A 31 15.46 15.25 -4.48
N GLY A 32 14.39 14.84 -5.17
CA GLY A 32 14.31 14.86 -6.64
C GLY A 32 15.43 14.16 -7.43
N ARG A 33 15.38 12.83 -7.52
CA ARG A 33 16.00 12.07 -8.63
C ARG A 33 15.31 10.73 -8.79
N GLU A 34 14.36 10.71 -9.72
CA GLU A 34 14.10 9.64 -10.67
C GLU A 34 14.75 8.28 -10.34
N GLY A 35 13.94 7.29 -9.97
CA GLY A 35 14.18 5.88 -10.33
C GLY A 35 15.45 5.18 -9.83
N LYS A 36 16.34 5.83 -9.08
CA LYS A 36 17.56 5.25 -8.50
C LYS A 36 17.23 4.46 -7.21
N GLY A 37 16.25 3.57 -7.31
CA GLY A 37 15.99 2.54 -6.31
C GLY A 37 16.99 1.40 -6.44
N ILE A 38 16.66 0.25 -5.83
CA ILE A 38 17.37 -1.05 -5.82
C ILE A 38 18.33 -1.29 -7.00
N ASN A 39 17.98 -0.92 -8.24
CA ASN A 39 18.86 -0.98 -9.41
C ASN A 39 20.24 -0.31 -9.24
N SER A 40 20.34 0.84 -8.56
CA SER A 40 21.65 1.47 -8.29
C SER A 40 22.51 0.64 -7.36
N LEU A 41 21.90 0.03 -6.34
CA LEU A 41 22.59 -0.87 -5.40
C LEU A 41 23.00 -2.17 -6.11
N LEU A 42 22.13 -2.71 -6.95
CA LEU A 42 22.42 -3.89 -7.77
C LEU A 42 23.58 -3.62 -8.73
N SER A 43 23.61 -2.47 -9.41
CA SER A 43 24.73 -2.09 -10.28
C SER A 43 26.05 -2.03 -9.51
N THR A 44 26.09 -1.43 -8.32
CA THR A 44 27.30 -1.43 -7.48
C THR A 44 27.74 -2.85 -7.10
N LEU A 45 26.81 -3.74 -6.76
CA LEU A 45 27.11 -5.14 -6.42
C LEU A 45 27.59 -5.94 -7.64
N VAL A 46 27.08 -5.65 -8.83
CA VAL A 46 27.58 -6.23 -10.10
C VAL A 46 29.00 -5.76 -10.38
N THR A 47 29.26 -4.45 -10.26
CA THR A 47 30.60 -3.87 -10.45
C THR A 47 31.62 -4.45 -9.47
N ASN A 48 31.22 -4.67 -8.22
CA ASN A 48 32.06 -5.31 -7.21
C ASN A 48 32.19 -6.83 -7.39
N GLY A 49 31.58 -7.42 -8.42
CA GLY A 49 31.61 -8.85 -8.69
C GLY A 49 30.89 -9.72 -7.66
N THR A 50 30.11 -9.11 -6.76
CA THR A 50 29.38 -9.83 -5.69
C THR A 50 28.18 -10.58 -6.24
N ILE A 51 27.58 -10.06 -7.32
CA ILE A 51 26.48 -10.69 -8.06
C ILE A 51 26.72 -10.57 -9.56
N THR A 52 26.10 -11.43 -10.36
CA THR A 52 26.16 -11.36 -11.83
C THR A 52 25.08 -10.44 -12.39
N GLN A 53 25.26 -9.94 -13.62
CA GLN A 53 24.26 -9.14 -14.31
C GLN A 53 22.91 -9.87 -14.41
N ALA A 54 22.93 -11.18 -14.72
CA ALA A 54 21.74 -12.00 -14.78
C ALA A 54 20.99 -12.09 -13.44
N GLN A 55 21.71 -12.12 -12.31
CA GLN A 55 21.09 -12.09 -10.97
C GLN A 55 20.48 -10.72 -10.67
N ALA A 56 21.18 -9.63 -11.02
CA ALA A 56 20.65 -8.28 -10.87
C ALA A 56 19.35 -8.09 -11.68
N ASP A 57 19.31 -8.57 -12.92
CA ASP A 57 18.13 -8.46 -13.78
C ASP A 57 16.95 -9.29 -13.25
N ALA A 58 17.21 -10.50 -12.73
CA ALA A 58 16.18 -11.33 -12.10
C ALA A 58 15.57 -10.66 -10.86
N ILE A 59 16.40 -10.03 -10.01
CA ILE A 59 15.93 -9.30 -8.83
C ILE A 59 15.14 -8.04 -9.24
N ALA A 60 15.64 -7.29 -10.22
CA ALA A 60 14.95 -6.11 -10.73
C ALA A 60 13.56 -6.48 -11.29
N LYS A 61 13.47 -7.60 -12.03
CA LYS A 61 12.20 -8.14 -12.54
C LYS A 61 11.27 -8.55 -11.41
N ALA A 62 11.76 -9.30 -10.41
CA ALA A 62 10.95 -9.67 -9.25
C ALA A 62 10.41 -8.43 -8.50
N ALA A 63 11.23 -7.39 -8.35
CA ALA A 63 10.80 -6.13 -7.73
C ALA A 63 9.74 -5.40 -8.58
N GLN A 64 9.87 -5.39 -9.90
CA GLN A 64 8.86 -4.83 -10.81
C GLN A 64 7.55 -5.60 -10.73
N ASP A 65 7.60 -6.93 -10.75
CA ASP A 65 6.42 -7.79 -10.66
C ASP A 65 5.69 -7.59 -9.32
N LEU A 66 6.42 -7.48 -8.21
CA LEU A 66 5.86 -7.15 -6.89
C LEU A 66 5.20 -5.77 -6.86
N ARG A 67 5.82 -4.76 -7.50
CA ARG A 67 5.24 -3.41 -7.61
C ARG A 67 3.97 -3.42 -8.47
N GLY A 68 3.98 -4.16 -9.58
CA GLY A 68 2.82 -4.35 -10.44
C GLY A 68 1.66 -4.98 -9.68
N ALA A 69 1.93 -6.08 -8.97
CA ALA A 69 0.93 -6.74 -8.13
C ALA A 69 0.42 -5.83 -7.01
N ALA A 70 1.29 -5.06 -6.35
CA ALA A 70 0.88 -4.11 -5.32
C ALA A 70 0.00 -2.98 -5.88
N LYS A 71 0.31 -2.49 -7.09
CA LYS A 71 -0.52 -1.49 -7.78
C LYS A 71 -1.90 -2.06 -8.12
N ALA A 72 -1.96 -3.29 -8.60
CA ALA A 72 -3.22 -3.96 -8.91
C ALA A 72 -4.10 -4.10 -7.66
N VAL A 73 -3.54 -4.57 -6.54
CA VAL A 73 -4.27 -4.68 -5.26
C VAL A 73 -4.73 -3.31 -4.76
N LYS A 74 -3.90 -2.28 -4.89
CA LYS A 74 -4.31 -0.92 -4.52
C LYS A 74 -5.49 -0.42 -5.35
N GLU A 75 -5.50 -0.73 -6.64
CA GLU A 75 -6.59 -0.33 -7.53
C GLU A 75 -7.89 -1.07 -7.21
N THR A 76 -7.82 -2.39 -6.96
CA THR A 76 -9.00 -3.16 -6.54
C THR A 76 -9.55 -2.66 -5.22
N ASN A 77 -8.68 -2.36 -4.27
CA ASN A 77 -9.09 -1.83 -2.96
C ASN A 77 -9.76 -0.47 -3.09
N ARG A 78 -9.26 0.41 -3.98
CA ARG A 78 -9.91 1.69 -4.28
C ARG A 78 -11.28 1.49 -4.90
N ALA A 79 -11.39 0.60 -5.89
CA ALA A 79 -12.66 0.30 -6.52
C ALA A 79 -13.70 -0.22 -5.51
N SER A 80 -13.30 -1.07 -4.56
CA SER A 80 -14.18 -1.53 -3.49
C SER A 80 -14.66 -0.39 -2.59
N LEU A 81 -13.78 0.55 -2.21
CA LEU A 81 -14.17 1.71 -1.41
C LEU A 81 -15.12 2.64 -2.18
N ASP A 82 -14.84 2.89 -3.46
CA ASP A 82 -15.71 3.67 -4.33
C ASP A 82 -17.11 3.03 -4.44
N ALA A 83 -17.18 1.69 -4.53
CA ALA A 83 -18.44 0.95 -4.53
C ALA A 83 -19.21 1.08 -3.19
N VAL A 84 -18.51 1.05 -2.06
CA VAL A 84 -19.13 1.28 -0.74
C VAL A 84 -19.70 2.70 -0.65
N ILE A 85 -18.97 3.70 -1.14
CA ILE A 85 -19.41 5.10 -1.15
C ILE A 85 -20.68 5.25 -1.99
N THR A 86 -20.68 4.79 -3.24
CA THR A 86 -21.85 4.92 -4.12
C THR A 86 -23.06 4.13 -3.62
N SER A 87 -22.84 2.91 -3.09
CA SER A 87 -23.90 2.08 -2.51
C SER A 87 -24.52 2.71 -1.26
N THR A 88 -23.70 3.32 -0.39
CA THR A 88 -24.21 3.96 0.84
C THR A 88 -24.92 5.28 0.51
N LEU A 89 -24.32 6.11 -0.34
CA LEU A 89 -24.85 7.42 -0.66
C LEU A 89 -26.06 7.37 -1.61
N GLY A 90 -26.10 6.39 -2.50
CA GLY A 90 -27.14 6.26 -3.53
C GLY A 90 -26.97 7.26 -4.68
N ILE A 91 -25.76 7.78 -4.88
CA ILE A 91 -25.40 8.70 -5.96
C ILE A 91 -24.22 8.13 -6.76
N SER A 92 -24.06 8.59 -8.01
CA SER A 92 -22.98 8.12 -8.88
C SER A 92 -21.61 8.60 -8.40
N LEU A 93 -20.57 7.82 -8.71
CA LEU A 93 -19.19 8.16 -8.37
C LEU A 93 -18.76 9.47 -9.02
N ASP A 94 -19.24 9.76 -10.23
CA ASP A 94 -18.95 11.01 -10.94
C ASP A 94 -19.56 12.22 -10.22
N THR A 95 -20.75 12.06 -9.64
CA THR A 95 -21.39 13.11 -8.82
C THR A 95 -20.58 13.37 -7.55
N VAL A 96 -20.15 12.30 -6.85
CA VAL A 96 -19.28 12.40 -5.67
C VAL A 96 -17.98 13.12 -6.03
N LYS A 97 -17.31 12.70 -7.11
CA LYS A 97 -16.04 13.30 -7.58
C LYS A 97 -16.22 14.77 -7.97
N SER A 98 -17.32 15.12 -8.62
CA SER A 98 -17.62 16.51 -8.99
C SER A 98 -17.77 17.40 -7.75
N ARG A 99 -18.54 16.95 -6.75
CA ARG A 99 -18.71 17.67 -5.48
C ARG A 99 -17.44 17.74 -4.64
N MET A 100 -16.62 16.70 -4.65
CA MET A 100 -15.30 16.76 -4.02
C MET A 100 -14.37 17.77 -4.71
N LYS A 101 -14.48 17.94 -6.03
CA LYS A 101 -13.73 18.97 -6.78
C LYS A 101 -14.25 20.38 -6.50
N SER A 102 -15.55 20.56 -6.25
CA SER A 102 -16.11 21.85 -5.81
C SER A 102 -15.75 22.20 -4.37
N GLY A 103 -15.10 21.29 -3.64
CA GLY A 103 -14.64 21.52 -2.28
C GLY A 103 -15.65 21.13 -1.21
N GLU A 104 -16.52 20.16 -1.49
CA GLU A 104 -17.35 19.48 -0.48
C GLU A 104 -16.64 18.23 0.07
N SER A 105 -16.80 17.94 1.37
CA SER A 105 -16.24 16.73 1.99
C SER A 105 -17.16 15.56 1.75
N LEU A 106 -16.65 14.34 1.87
CA LEU A 106 -17.50 13.16 1.84
C LEU A 106 -18.57 13.21 2.94
N ALA A 107 -18.29 13.82 4.10
CA ALA A 107 -19.26 14.06 5.15
C ALA A 107 -20.38 15.02 4.70
N GLN A 108 -20.03 16.12 4.03
CA GLN A 108 -21.01 17.07 3.49
C GLN A 108 -21.87 16.45 2.38
N ILE A 109 -21.24 15.66 1.50
CA ILE A 109 -21.94 14.93 0.44
C ILE A 109 -22.86 13.85 1.04
N ALA A 110 -22.46 13.22 2.15
CA ALA A 110 -23.23 12.18 2.81
C ALA A 110 -24.44 12.70 3.61
N GLY A 111 -24.35 13.92 4.14
CA GLY A 111 -25.39 14.47 5.03
C GLY A 111 -25.67 13.52 6.20
N ASP A 112 -26.95 13.13 6.33
CA ASP A 112 -27.42 12.23 7.40
C ASP A 112 -26.82 10.81 7.33
N LYS A 113 -26.30 10.41 6.16
CA LYS A 113 -25.71 9.07 5.97
C LYS A 113 -24.24 8.99 6.40
N LYS A 114 -23.68 10.06 6.96
CA LYS A 114 -22.26 10.14 7.34
C LYS A 114 -21.83 8.99 8.26
N ASP A 115 -22.60 8.68 9.29
CA ASP A 115 -22.22 7.67 10.28
C ASP A 115 -22.29 6.25 9.69
N ALA A 116 -23.28 6.01 8.82
CA ALA A 116 -23.37 4.79 8.04
C ALA A 116 -22.18 4.64 7.09
N LEU A 117 -21.77 5.73 6.43
CA LEU A 117 -20.62 5.74 5.53
C LEU A 117 -19.30 5.46 6.25
N ILE A 118 -19.07 6.08 7.42
CA ILE A 118 -17.87 5.83 8.25
C ILE A 118 -17.82 4.37 8.68
N THR A 119 -18.95 3.80 9.09
CA THR A 119 -19.06 2.40 9.50
C THR A 119 -18.76 1.46 8.34
N ALA A 120 -19.39 1.68 7.18
CA ALA A 120 -19.20 0.85 5.99
C ALA A 120 -17.77 0.91 5.45
N LEU A 121 -17.17 2.11 5.39
CA LEU A 121 -15.78 2.28 4.97
C LEU A 121 -14.80 1.62 5.95
N SER A 122 -15.03 1.73 7.26
CA SER A 122 -14.17 1.11 8.27
C SER A 122 -14.21 -0.42 8.17
N ALA A 123 -15.40 -1.00 7.93
CA ALA A 123 -15.57 -2.43 7.72
C ALA A 123 -14.84 -2.92 6.47
N GLU A 124 -14.95 -2.21 5.35
CA GLU A 124 -14.26 -2.56 4.10
C GLU A 124 -12.74 -2.43 4.23
N VAL A 125 -12.23 -1.39 4.90
CA VAL A 125 -10.79 -1.26 5.18
C VAL A 125 -10.29 -2.41 6.05
N ASN A 126 -11.04 -2.82 7.08
CA ASN A 126 -10.66 -3.96 7.92
C ASN A 126 -10.61 -5.27 7.12
N LYS A 127 -11.56 -5.49 6.21
CA LYS A 127 -11.56 -6.63 5.28
C LYS A 127 -10.33 -6.64 4.38
N GLN A 128 -9.88 -5.48 3.90
CA GLN A 128 -8.65 -5.36 3.11
C GLN A 128 -7.39 -5.67 3.94
N ILE A 129 -7.37 -5.25 5.21
CA ILE A 129 -6.29 -5.60 6.13
C ILE A 129 -6.25 -7.12 6.35
N ASP A 130 -7.39 -7.77 6.55
CA ASP A 130 -7.48 -9.22 6.71
C ASP A 130 -7.04 -9.98 5.45
N ALA A 131 -7.42 -9.50 4.27
CA ALA A 131 -6.93 -10.05 3.00
C ALA A 131 -5.40 -9.91 2.88
N ALA A 132 -4.82 -8.80 3.36
CA ALA A 132 -3.37 -8.60 3.36
C ALA A 132 -2.65 -9.52 4.37
N VAL A 133 -3.27 -9.84 5.50
CA VAL A 133 -2.77 -10.85 6.46
C VAL A 133 -2.82 -12.24 5.83
N ALA A 134 -3.95 -12.61 5.23
CA ALA A 134 -4.11 -13.90 4.56
C ALA A 134 -3.11 -14.09 3.39
N ALA A 135 -2.79 -13.00 2.69
CA ALA A 135 -1.77 -12.98 1.65
C ALA A 135 -0.32 -12.97 2.19
N GLY A 136 -0.12 -13.01 3.51
CA GLY A 136 1.20 -12.97 4.15
C GLY A 136 1.95 -11.65 4.00
N LYS A 137 1.27 -10.57 3.58
CA LYS A 137 1.88 -9.26 3.30
C LYS A 137 2.02 -8.39 4.54
N VAL A 138 1.20 -8.67 5.56
CA VAL A 138 1.17 -7.95 6.85
C VAL A 138 1.07 -8.98 7.96
N SER A 139 1.82 -8.81 9.04
CA SER A 139 1.72 -9.72 10.19
C SER A 139 0.43 -9.46 10.99
N ALA A 140 -0.05 -10.45 11.74
CA ALA A 140 -1.25 -10.29 12.56
C ALA A 140 -1.12 -9.14 13.58
N ALA A 141 0.06 -8.94 14.17
CA ALA A 141 0.34 -7.84 15.09
C ALA A 141 0.28 -6.46 14.39
N GLN A 142 0.85 -6.35 13.19
CA GLN A 142 0.76 -5.12 12.38
C GLN A 142 -0.69 -4.83 11.95
N ALA A 143 -1.45 -5.88 11.61
CA ALA A 143 -2.85 -5.75 11.25
C ALA A 143 -3.70 -5.26 12.44
N ALA A 144 -3.50 -5.80 13.64
CA ALA A 144 -4.19 -5.33 14.84
C ALA A 144 -3.92 -3.84 15.12
N ALA A 145 -2.65 -3.42 15.04
CA ALA A 145 -2.27 -2.02 15.20
C ALA A 145 -2.89 -1.11 14.12
N GLN A 146 -2.99 -1.61 12.89
CA GLN A 146 -3.62 -0.87 11.80
C GLN A 146 -5.14 -0.75 11.99
N LYS A 147 -5.81 -1.83 12.38
CA LYS A 147 -7.27 -1.85 12.65
C LYS A 147 -7.66 -0.89 13.77
N ALA A 148 -6.85 -0.80 14.82
CA ALA A 148 -7.08 0.15 15.92
C ALA A 148 -7.12 1.61 15.46
N LYS A 149 -6.40 1.95 14.39
CA LYS A 149 -6.36 3.30 13.81
C LYS A 149 -7.31 3.49 12.63
N THR A 150 -7.98 2.45 12.16
CA THR A 150 -8.85 2.51 10.97
C THR A 150 -9.99 3.50 11.18
N THR A 151 -10.72 3.39 12.29
CA THR A 151 -11.90 4.22 12.55
C THR A 151 -11.55 5.71 12.60
N GLU A 152 -10.46 6.06 13.30
CA GLU A 152 -9.96 7.44 13.38
C GLU A 152 -9.57 7.97 11.98
N ARG A 153 -8.82 7.17 11.21
CA ARG A 153 -8.38 7.56 9.86
C ARG A 153 -9.54 7.71 8.89
N VAL A 154 -10.51 6.80 8.92
CA VAL A 154 -11.71 6.86 8.06
C VAL A 154 -12.55 8.07 8.43
N THR A 155 -12.76 8.33 9.72
CA THR A 155 -13.48 9.52 10.20
C THR A 155 -12.78 10.80 9.73
N ALA A 156 -11.46 10.88 9.85
CA ALA A 156 -10.68 12.00 9.36
C ALA A 156 -10.73 12.15 7.84
N MET A 157 -10.79 11.05 7.09
CA MET A 157 -10.93 11.07 5.62
C MET A 157 -12.31 11.54 5.18
N VAL A 158 -13.37 11.08 5.84
CA VAL A 158 -14.76 11.44 5.51
C VAL A 158 -15.00 12.93 5.80
N ASN A 159 -14.44 13.45 6.89
CA ASN A 159 -14.66 14.83 7.31
C ASN A 159 -13.79 15.88 6.59
N ASN A 160 -12.67 15.50 5.95
CA ASN A 160 -11.73 16.46 5.35
C ASN A 160 -11.83 16.56 3.81
N LEU A 161 -11.88 17.80 3.29
CA LEU A 161 -11.99 18.16 1.86
C LEU A 161 -10.81 17.72 0.99
N LYS A 162 -9.64 17.86 1.57
CA LYS A 162 -8.38 17.26 1.14
C LYS A 162 -7.88 16.68 2.45
N TYR A 163 -7.39 15.44 2.45
CA TYR A 163 -6.51 14.96 3.50
C TYR A 163 -5.46 16.05 3.71
N LYS A 164 -5.71 16.95 4.69
CA LYS A 164 -4.77 17.97 5.12
C LYS A 164 -3.59 17.11 5.47
N ALA A 165 -2.55 17.22 4.64
CA ALA A 165 -1.41 16.32 4.70
C ALA A 165 -1.14 16.03 6.16
N PHE A 166 -1.00 14.76 6.53
CA PHE A 166 -0.22 14.42 7.72
C PHE A 166 1.17 15.04 7.50
N LYS A 167 1.25 16.36 7.72
CA LYS A 167 2.44 17.17 7.81
C LYS A 167 2.98 16.70 9.15
N GLY A 168 4.01 15.86 9.08
CA GLY A 168 4.53 15.02 10.14
C GLY A 168 4.28 15.59 11.53
N GLY A 169 3.29 15.04 12.23
CA GLY A 169 3.10 15.24 13.65
C GLY A 169 4.06 14.32 14.39
N GLN A 170 5.19 14.87 14.81
CA GLN A 170 5.92 14.51 16.02
C GLN A 170 6.09 13.00 16.29
N ARG A 171 7.23 12.46 15.84
CA ARG A 171 7.91 11.44 16.63
C ARG A 171 8.39 12.18 17.89
N GLY A 172 7.61 12.10 18.96
CA GLY A 172 8.04 12.57 20.27
C GLY A 172 9.28 11.79 20.69
N ASN A 173 10.42 12.46 20.69
CA ASN A 173 11.49 12.18 21.62
C ASN A 173 11.28 13.17 22.78
N ALA A 174 10.87 12.63 23.93
CA ALA A 174 11.18 13.16 25.24
C ALA A 174 11.70 11.96 26.06
#